data_AF-A0A256YX92-F1
#
_entry.id   AF-A0A256YX92-F1
#
_cell.length_a   1.000
_cell.length_b   1.000
_cell.length_c   1.000
_cell.angle_alpha   90.00
_cell.angle_beta   90.00
_cell.angle_gamma   90.00
#
_symmetry.space_group_name_H-M   'P 1'
#
loop_
_entity.id
_entity.type
_entity.pdbx_description
1 polymer ?
#
loop_
_entity_poly.entity_id
_entity_poly.type
_entity_poly.pdbx_seq_one_letter_code
_entity_poly.pdbx_strand_id
1 'polypeptide(L)'
;MRFLALSKVHAVIIAVVIIIIVGGIAAYFLTRPPAPTKIIWASTQLCPPEEQAFVKDELLKEFAKETGIQAEFVAISYEDLATRIESEEASGKVTISVIGDLHGGLDLFASKGWLEDLSKFGALSGRTFPKVLEDYSKMHGIKAYVPWMTATYVMVINKKAFDYLPEGLTKDDVIKGTSKWTYDAFLAWAKKLYEETGSAKVGFPAGPKGLFVRFLHGYLYPAFTGAQVKNFDSDDAVKMWEWLKELWKYVHPSSTTWDAMADPLLREDVWIAWDHTARIKDAIVQRPDDFIVVPVPAGPKGRGFILVIAGLAIPKGAPNQDQAWKLIDYLTRPETQVKVLEKVGFFPTVSEATGKIPSGALKILAEGVNAQVSTPDALVALIPSLGPKGGDF
;
A
#
# COMPACT_ATOMS: atom_id res chain seq x y z
N MET A 1 24.02 23.78 -73.31
CA MET A 1 24.29 22.51 -72.59
C MET A 1 23.62 21.37 -73.34
N ARG A 2 24.39 20.42 -73.89
CA ARG A 2 23.84 19.21 -74.53
C ARG A 2 23.59 18.17 -73.45
N PHE A 3 22.34 17.73 -73.27
CA PHE A 3 22.04 16.54 -72.47
C PHE A 3 22.52 15.30 -73.23
N LEU A 4 23.47 14.58 -72.65
CA LEU A 4 23.88 13.25 -73.14
C LEU A 4 22.69 12.30 -72.99
N ALA A 5 22.21 11.75 -74.11
CA ALA A 5 21.15 10.75 -74.10
C ALA A 5 21.63 9.49 -73.35
N LEU A 6 20.92 9.10 -72.29
CA LEU A 6 21.19 7.86 -71.57
C LEU A 6 21.07 6.67 -72.54
N SER A 7 22.10 5.84 -72.63
CA SER A 7 21.98 4.60 -73.40
C SER A 7 20.96 3.66 -72.73
N LYS A 8 20.27 2.83 -73.53
CA LYS A 8 19.27 1.86 -73.02
C LYS A 8 19.80 1.01 -71.87
N VAL A 9 21.11 0.70 -71.89
CA VAL A 9 21.79 -0.07 -70.83
C VAL A 9 21.81 0.71 -69.51
N HIS A 10 22.12 2.01 -69.53
CA HIS A 10 22.11 2.84 -68.32
C HIS A 10 20.70 3.01 -67.76
N ALA A 11 19.68 3.13 -68.62
CA ALA A 11 18.28 3.21 -68.18
C ALA A 11 17.82 1.92 -67.49
N VAL A 12 18.21 0.75 -68.02
CA VAL A 12 17.90 -0.56 -67.41
C VAL A 12 18.61 -0.72 -66.07
N ILE A 13 19.89 -0.35 -65.97
CA ILE A 13 20.65 -0.43 -64.72
C ILE A 13 20.02 0.47 -63.64
N ILE A 14 19.64 1.70 -63.99
CA ILE A 14 18.97 2.62 -63.05
C ILE A 14 17.62 2.05 -62.59
N ALA A 15 16.83 1.48 -63.50
CA ALA A 15 15.55 0.88 -63.14
C ALA A 15 15.71 -0.31 -62.18
N VAL A 16 16.70 -1.18 -62.43
CA VAL A 16 17.01 -2.32 -61.54
C VAL A 16 17.48 -1.84 -60.17
N VAL A 17 18.35 -0.83 -60.11
CA VAL A 17 18.81 -0.24 -58.85
C VAL A 17 17.65 0.37 -58.06
N ILE A 18 16.74 1.08 -58.73
CA ILE A 18 15.55 1.65 -58.07
C ILE A 18 14.64 0.53 -57.53
N ILE A 19 14.42 -0.54 -58.29
CA ILE A 19 13.59 -1.68 -57.84
C ILE A 19 14.22 -2.36 -56.61
N ILE A 20 15.54 -2.54 -56.60
CA ILE A 20 16.26 -3.12 -55.46
C ILE A 20 16.18 -2.20 -54.23
N ILE A 21 16.32 -0.88 -54.41
CA ILE A 21 16.22 0.09 -53.32
C ILE A 21 14.79 0.14 -52.77
N VAL A 22 13.78 0.23 -53.63
CA VAL A 22 12.37 0.25 -53.22
C VAL A 22 11.97 -1.07 -52.57
N GLY A 23 12.41 -2.21 -53.12
CA GLY A 23 12.20 -3.53 -52.53
C GLY A 23 12.89 -3.67 -51.17
N GLY A 24 14.12 -3.16 -51.02
CA GLY A 24 14.86 -3.14 -49.76
C GLY A 24 14.21 -2.24 -48.70
N ILE A 25 13.69 -1.07 -49.10
CA ILE A 25 12.95 -0.16 -48.21
C ILE A 25 11.61 -0.77 -47.79
N ALA A 26 10.86 -1.36 -48.72
CA ALA A 26 9.60 -2.04 -48.42
C ALA A 26 9.82 -3.24 -47.48
N ALA A 27 10.83 -4.06 -47.76
CA ALA A 27 11.21 -5.16 -46.88
C ALA A 27 11.65 -4.65 -45.49
N TYR A 28 12.43 -3.58 -45.42
CA TYR A 28 12.83 -2.94 -44.15
C TYR A 28 11.61 -2.47 -43.35
N PHE A 29 10.62 -1.82 -43.96
CA PHE A 29 9.41 -1.38 -43.27
C PHE A 29 8.44 -2.52 -42.92
N LEU A 30 8.40 -3.60 -43.72
CA LEU A 30 7.56 -4.78 -43.47
C LEU A 30 8.16 -5.73 -42.42
N THR A 31 9.48 -5.70 -42.23
CA THR A 31 10.20 -6.57 -41.28
C THR A 31 10.66 -5.83 -40.03
N ARG A 32 10.49 -4.50 -39.96
CA ARG A 32 10.80 -3.73 -38.76
C ARG A 32 9.86 -4.19 -37.65
N PRO A 33 10.39 -4.66 -36.50
CA PRO A 33 9.57 -4.90 -35.33
C PRO A 33 8.81 -3.60 -35.01
N PRO A 34 7.51 -3.66 -34.65
CA PRO A 34 6.78 -2.49 -34.21
C PRO A 34 7.60 -1.73 -33.16
N ALA A 35 7.61 -0.40 -33.23
CA ALA A 35 8.24 0.38 -32.16
C ALA A 35 7.59 -0.04 -30.84
N PRO A 36 8.38 -0.30 -29.78
CA PRO A 36 7.84 -0.79 -28.53
C PRO A 36 6.81 0.22 -28.00
N THR A 37 5.60 -0.26 -27.68
CA THR A 37 4.55 0.57 -27.09
C THR A 37 5.06 1.12 -25.76
N LYS A 38 5.11 2.46 -25.65
CA LYS A 38 5.52 3.16 -24.45
C LYS A 38 4.29 3.59 -23.65
N ILE A 39 4.23 3.22 -22.38
CA ILE A 39 3.20 3.65 -21.43
C ILE A 39 3.83 4.46 -20.30
N ILE A 40 3.08 5.42 -19.74
CA ILE A 40 3.51 6.22 -18.60
C ILE A 40 2.81 5.70 -17.34
N TRP A 41 3.59 5.31 -16.35
CA TRP A 41 3.11 5.01 -15.01
C TRP A 41 3.51 6.15 -14.06
N ALA A 42 2.55 6.99 -13.72
CA ALA A 42 2.73 8.06 -12.73
C ALA A 42 2.32 7.54 -11.34
N SER A 43 3.15 7.74 -10.32
CA SER A 43 2.88 7.19 -9.00
C SER A 43 3.28 8.13 -7.87
N THR A 44 2.41 8.27 -6.87
CA THR A 44 2.69 8.95 -5.59
C THR A 44 3.39 8.04 -4.59
N GLN A 45 3.40 6.74 -4.87
CA GLN A 45 4.13 5.72 -4.11
C GLN A 45 5.42 5.34 -4.84
N LEU A 46 6.37 4.77 -4.12
CA LEU A 46 7.69 4.41 -4.68
C LEU A 46 8.50 5.63 -5.15
N CYS A 47 8.26 6.78 -4.51
CA CYS A 47 8.97 8.04 -4.76
C CYS A 47 10.39 8.11 -4.17
N PRO A 48 10.74 7.47 -3.03
CA PRO A 48 12.11 7.47 -2.53
C PRO A 48 13.12 6.92 -3.56
N PRO A 49 14.33 7.48 -3.67
CA PRO A 49 15.29 7.10 -4.72
C PRO A 49 15.60 5.58 -4.78
N GLU A 50 15.71 4.92 -3.63
CA GLU A 50 15.97 3.48 -3.56
C GLU A 50 14.79 2.66 -4.10
N GLU A 51 13.55 3.08 -3.80
CA GLU A 51 12.32 2.46 -4.31
C GLU A 51 12.18 2.70 -5.81
N GLN A 52 12.52 3.90 -6.31
CA GLN A 52 12.55 4.18 -7.74
C GLN A 52 13.56 3.30 -8.48
N ALA A 53 14.74 3.09 -7.90
CA ALA A 53 15.76 2.22 -8.49
C ALA A 53 15.23 0.79 -8.59
N PHE A 54 14.61 0.26 -7.53
CA PHE A 54 13.94 -1.04 -7.56
C PHE A 54 12.88 -1.12 -8.67
N VAL A 55 12.01 -0.12 -8.81
CA VAL A 55 10.99 -0.09 -9.87
C VAL A 55 11.64 -0.12 -11.26
N LYS A 56 12.60 0.77 -11.51
CA LYS A 56 13.21 0.96 -12.84
C LYS A 56 14.14 -0.18 -13.22
N ASP A 57 14.92 -0.68 -12.27
CA ASP A 57 15.99 -1.64 -12.52
C ASP A 57 15.60 -3.09 -12.35
N GLU A 58 14.56 -3.39 -11.57
CA GLU A 58 14.07 -4.75 -11.36
C GLU A 58 12.68 -4.92 -11.99
N LEU A 59 11.65 -4.23 -11.47
CA LEU A 59 10.25 -4.48 -11.86
C LEU A 59 9.98 -4.23 -13.33
N LEU A 60 10.34 -3.04 -13.83
CA LEU A 60 10.02 -2.65 -15.21
C LEU A 60 10.92 -3.34 -16.24
N LYS A 61 12.15 -3.73 -15.88
CA LYS A 61 13.00 -4.55 -16.77
C LYS A 61 12.43 -5.95 -16.95
N GLU A 62 11.97 -6.58 -15.87
CA GLU A 62 11.32 -7.90 -15.93
C GLU A 62 10.01 -7.82 -16.74
N PHE A 63 9.17 -6.82 -16.47
CA PHE A 63 7.93 -6.57 -17.23
C PHE A 63 8.20 -6.38 -18.73
N ALA A 64 9.17 -5.55 -19.08
CA ALA A 64 9.53 -5.30 -20.48
C ALA A 64 10.08 -6.56 -21.17
N LYS A 65 10.86 -7.37 -20.46
CA LYS A 65 11.39 -8.65 -20.98
C LYS A 65 10.27 -9.66 -21.24
N GLU A 66 9.27 -9.74 -20.36
CA GLU A 66 8.15 -10.68 -20.50
C GLU A 66 7.16 -10.25 -21.60
N THR A 67 6.85 -8.96 -21.66
CA THR A 67 5.71 -8.48 -22.46
C THR A 67 6.09 -7.73 -23.72
N GLY A 68 7.35 -7.28 -23.85
CA GLY A 68 7.80 -6.38 -24.89
C GLY A 68 7.31 -4.93 -24.75
N ILE A 69 6.59 -4.60 -23.67
CA ILE A 69 6.02 -3.28 -23.40
C ILE A 69 7.03 -2.45 -22.61
N GLN A 70 7.25 -1.20 -23.02
CA GLN A 70 8.11 -0.27 -22.29
C GLN A 70 7.25 0.61 -21.39
N ALA A 71 7.50 0.57 -20.09
CA ALA A 71 6.85 1.47 -19.14
C ALA A 71 7.86 2.50 -18.62
N GLU A 72 7.45 3.76 -18.54
CA GLU A 72 8.21 4.83 -17.90
C GLU A 72 7.59 5.12 -16.53
N PHE A 73 8.38 4.93 -15.48
CA PHE A 73 7.98 5.28 -14.12
C PHE A 73 8.26 6.75 -13.81
N VAL A 74 7.22 7.47 -13.40
CA VAL A 74 7.27 8.88 -12.99
C VAL A 74 6.82 8.98 -11.54
N ALA A 75 7.78 9.09 -10.63
CA ALA A 75 7.52 9.48 -9.25
C ALA A 75 7.01 10.92 -9.22
N ILE A 76 5.89 11.16 -8.55
CA ILE A 76 5.20 12.45 -8.57
C ILE A 76 4.54 12.73 -7.21
N SER A 77 4.46 13.99 -6.80
CA SER A 77 3.75 14.36 -5.57
C SER A 77 2.23 14.20 -5.73
N TYR A 78 1.49 14.13 -4.63
CA TYR A 78 0.02 14.09 -4.68
C TYR A 78 -0.56 15.34 -5.37
N GLU A 79 -0.01 16.52 -5.07
CA GLU A 79 -0.45 17.80 -5.65
C GLU A 79 -0.16 17.87 -7.16
N ASP A 80 1.06 17.51 -7.57
CA ASP A 80 1.45 17.52 -8.97
C ASP A 80 0.65 16.51 -9.79
N LEU A 81 0.37 15.32 -9.22
CA LEU A 81 -0.45 14.31 -9.88
C LEU A 81 -1.88 14.82 -10.09
N ALA A 82 -2.50 15.39 -9.05
CA ALA A 82 -3.85 15.94 -9.14
C ALA A 82 -3.93 17.06 -10.19
N THR A 83 -2.99 18.00 -10.14
CA THR A 83 -2.90 19.12 -11.09
C THR A 83 -2.70 18.63 -12.53
N ARG A 84 -1.85 17.62 -12.71
CA ARG A 84 -1.58 17.05 -14.04
C ARG A 84 -2.78 16.32 -14.61
N ILE A 85 -3.44 15.46 -13.84
CA ILE A 85 -4.65 14.75 -14.29
C ILE A 85 -5.74 15.74 -14.65
N GLU A 86 -5.98 16.76 -13.81
CA GLU A 86 -6.97 17.81 -14.09
C GLU A 86 -6.69 18.50 -15.44
N SER A 87 -5.44 18.87 -15.70
CA SER A 87 -5.05 19.53 -16.95
C SER A 87 -5.17 18.61 -18.18
N GLU A 88 -4.77 17.35 -18.04
CA GLU A 88 -4.84 16.34 -19.11
C GLU A 88 -6.30 16.03 -19.49
N GLU A 89 -7.17 15.86 -18.50
CA GLU A 89 -8.61 15.63 -18.68
C GLU A 89 -9.32 16.87 -19.27
N ALA A 90 -9.03 18.07 -18.74
CA ALA A 90 -9.63 19.32 -19.24
C ALA A 90 -9.24 19.61 -20.70
N SER A 91 -8.03 19.24 -21.12
CA SER A 91 -7.56 19.42 -22.49
C SER A 91 -7.97 18.29 -23.44
N GLY A 92 -8.46 17.16 -22.90
CA GLY A 92 -8.74 15.93 -23.66
C GLY A 92 -7.48 15.25 -24.21
N LYS A 93 -6.28 15.61 -23.71
CA LYS A 93 -4.98 15.09 -24.17
C LYS A 93 -4.30 14.31 -23.05
N VAL A 94 -4.91 13.19 -22.68
CA VAL A 94 -4.40 12.29 -21.64
C VAL A 94 -3.15 11.56 -22.13
N THR A 95 -2.10 11.57 -21.32
CA THR A 95 -0.82 10.92 -21.60
C THR A 95 -0.44 9.87 -20.56
N ILE A 96 -0.92 10.02 -19.32
CA ILE A 96 -0.73 9.02 -18.27
C ILE A 96 -1.50 7.74 -18.67
N SER A 97 -0.85 6.59 -18.57
CA SER A 97 -1.46 5.29 -18.87
C SER A 97 -1.90 4.56 -17.61
N VAL A 98 -1.10 4.67 -16.54
CA VAL A 98 -1.39 4.07 -15.23
C VAL A 98 -1.11 5.10 -14.14
N ILE A 99 -2.02 5.20 -13.18
CA ILE A 99 -1.87 5.96 -11.93
C ILE A 99 -1.63 4.97 -10.80
N GLY A 100 -0.57 5.16 -10.02
CA GLY A 100 -0.42 4.58 -8.68
C GLY A 100 -0.68 5.63 -7.61
N ASP A 101 -1.76 5.51 -6.84
CA ASP A 101 -2.06 6.50 -5.80
C ASP A 101 -2.78 5.86 -4.60
N LEU A 102 -2.85 6.59 -3.48
CA LEU A 102 -3.62 6.17 -2.32
C LEU A 102 -5.13 6.30 -2.59
N HIS A 103 -5.92 5.50 -1.88
CA HIS A 103 -7.38 5.47 -1.99
C HIS A 103 -8.02 6.87 -2.05
N GLY A 104 -7.64 7.79 -1.17
CA GLY A 104 -8.29 9.10 -1.14
C GLY A 104 -7.93 10.02 -2.33
N GLY A 105 -6.79 9.83 -2.99
CA GLY A 105 -6.49 10.50 -4.26
C GLY A 105 -7.30 9.90 -5.41
N LEU A 106 -7.40 8.57 -5.44
CA LEU A 106 -8.21 7.84 -6.42
C LEU A 106 -9.71 8.13 -6.26
N ASP A 107 -10.21 8.29 -5.04
CA ASP A 107 -11.58 8.74 -4.75
C ASP A 107 -11.85 10.15 -5.29
N LEU A 108 -10.91 11.08 -5.08
CA LEU A 108 -10.98 12.41 -5.67
C LEU A 108 -11.09 12.31 -7.21
N PHE A 109 -10.20 11.57 -7.87
CA PHE A 109 -10.21 11.44 -9.33
C PHE A 109 -11.48 10.76 -9.86
N ALA A 110 -11.94 9.70 -9.18
CA ALA A 110 -13.19 9.03 -9.51
C ALA A 110 -14.41 9.96 -9.36
N SER A 111 -14.46 10.76 -8.30
CA SER A 111 -15.55 11.74 -8.07
C SER A 111 -15.65 12.80 -9.17
N LYS A 112 -14.54 13.08 -9.86
CA LYS A 112 -14.46 13.99 -11.00
C LYS A 112 -14.72 13.30 -12.35
N GLY A 113 -14.86 11.98 -12.35
CA GLY A 113 -15.06 11.19 -13.58
C GLY A 113 -13.80 11.03 -14.42
N TRP A 114 -12.62 11.21 -13.82
CA TRP A 114 -11.31 11.15 -14.51
C TRP A 114 -10.70 9.75 -14.58
N LEU A 115 -11.37 8.73 -14.02
CA LEU A 115 -10.89 7.35 -14.04
C LEU A 115 -11.76 6.49 -14.95
N GLU A 116 -11.11 5.54 -15.62
CA GLU A 116 -11.75 4.51 -16.42
C GLU A 116 -12.38 3.44 -15.53
N ASP A 117 -13.54 2.89 -15.93
CA ASP A 117 -14.10 1.72 -15.23
C ASP A 117 -13.32 0.47 -15.60
N LEU A 118 -12.53 -0.03 -14.66
CA LEU A 118 -11.67 -1.19 -14.88
C LEU A 118 -12.44 -2.50 -14.99
N SER A 119 -13.75 -2.52 -14.68
CA SER A 119 -14.61 -3.70 -14.84
C SER A 119 -14.60 -4.22 -16.29
N LYS A 120 -14.39 -3.33 -17.27
CA LYS A 120 -14.35 -3.66 -18.70
C LYS A 120 -13.20 -4.57 -19.12
N PHE A 121 -12.11 -4.63 -18.34
CA PHE A 121 -10.97 -5.50 -18.64
C PHE A 121 -11.14 -6.93 -18.10
N GLY A 122 -12.20 -7.18 -17.33
CA GLY A 122 -12.47 -8.46 -16.70
C GLY A 122 -11.63 -8.71 -15.44
N ALA A 123 -11.75 -9.94 -14.91
CA ALA A 123 -11.05 -10.34 -13.69
C ALA A 123 -9.58 -10.67 -13.96
N LEU A 124 -8.71 -10.32 -13.02
CA LEU A 124 -7.31 -10.75 -13.01
C LEU A 124 -7.23 -12.20 -12.53
N SER A 125 -6.89 -13.13 -13.43
CA SER A 125 -6.83 -14.56 -13.12
C SER A 125 -5.83 -14.86 -11.99
N GLY A 126 -6.21 -15.72 -11.04
CA GLY A 126 -5.34 -16.14 -9.93
C GLY A 126 -5.10 -15.06 -8.86
N ARG A 127 -5.94 -14.04 -8.79
CA ARG A 127 -5.90 -12.99 -7.75
C ARG A 127 -7.20 -13.00 -6.96
N THR A 128 -7.10 -13.23 -5.66
CA THR A 128 -8.20 -13.07 -4.72
C THR A 128 -7.94 -11.86 -3.84
N PHE A 129 -8.69 -10.78 -4.04
CA PHE A 129 -8.63 -9.59 -3.19
C PHE A 129 -9.54 -9.78 -1.97
N PRO A 130 -9.06 -9.50 -0.74
CA PRO A 130 -9.92 -9.41 0.44
C PRO A 130 -11.13 -8.51 0.19
N LYS A 131 -12.30 -8.91 0.69
CA LYS A 131 -13.57 -8.21 0.44
C LYS A 131 -13.48 -6.71 0.72
N VAL A 132 -12.84 -6.32 1.82
CA VAL A 132 -12.67 -4.92 2.20
C VAL A 132 -11.90 -4.11 1.14
N LEU A 133 -10.84 -4.67 0.54
CA LEU A 133 -10.08 -4.01 -0.51
C LEU A 133 -10.88 -3.94 -1.81
N GLU A 134 -11.63 -5.00 -2.13
CA GLU A 134 -12.51 -5.06 -3.29
C GLU A 134 -13.65 -4.02 -3.19
N ASP A 135 -14.26 -3.89 -2.01
CA ASP A 135 -15.32 -2.92 -1.76
C ASP A 135 -14.78 -1.48 -1.91
N TYR A 136 -13.64 -1.15 -1.28
CA TYR A 136 -13.06 0.20 -1.39
C TYR A 136 -12.61 0.57 -2.80
N SER A 137 -12.30 -0.41 -3.63
CA SER A 137 -11.93 -0.17 -5.03
C SER A 137 -13.10 0.15 -5.96
N LYS A 138 -14.33 -0.06 -5.48
CA LYS A 138 -15.57 0.27 -6.19
C LYS A 138 -16.18 1.52 -5.59
N MET A 139 -16.23 2.59 -6.37
CA MET A 139 -16.66 3.90 -5.92
C MET A 139 -17.26 4.66 -7.08
N HIS A 140 -18.18 5.59 -6.79
CA HIS A 140 -18.81 6.44 -7.82
C HIS A 140 -19.38 5.66 -9.01
N GLY A 141 -19.84 4.42 -8.78
CA GLY A 141 -20.45 3.55 -9.80
C GLY A 141 -19.48 2.77 -10.69
N ILE A 142 -18.17 2.85 -10.45
CA ILE A 142 -17.13 2.17 -11.27
C ILE A 142 -16.18 1.33 -10.40
N LYS A 143 -15.47 0.37 -11.03
CA LYS A 143 -14.24 -0.20 -10.46
C LYS A 143 -13.10 0.78 -10.74
N ALA A 144 -12.88 1.73 -9.83
CA ALA A 144 -11.97 2.85 -10.03
C ALA A 144 -10.49 2.45 -10.04
N TYR A 145 -10.12 1.40 -9.30
CA TYR A 145 -8.74 0.92 -9.24
C TYR A 145 -8.65 -0.58 -8.95
N VAL A 146 -7.47 -1.17 -9.16
CA VAL A 146 -7.11 -2.49 -8.65
C VAL A 146 -6.27 -2.32 -7.38
N PRO A 147 -6.64 -2.94 -6.23
CA PRO A 147 -5.82 -2.87 -5.03
C PRO A 147 -4.42 -3.39 -5.29
N TRP A 148 -3.39 -2.58 -5.04
CA TRP A 148 -2.02 -2.90 -5.41
C TRP A 148 -1.16 -3.29 -4.22
N MET A 149 -1.16 -2.47 -3.18
CA MET A 149 -0.34 -2.73 -1.99
C MET A 149 -0.93 -2.01 -0.78
N THR A 150 -0.66 -2.52 0.42
CA THR A 150 -1.21 -1.97 1.66
C THR A 150 -0.14 -1.73 2.71
N ALA A 151 -0.42 -0.78 3.60
CA ALA A 151 0.33 -0.61 4.83
C ALA A 151 -0.65 -0.42 5.99
N THR A 152 -0.19 -0.71 7.20
CA THR A 152 -1.02 -0.59 8.39
C THR A 152 -0.14 -0.43 9.63
N TYR A 153 -0.78 -0.32 10.78
CA TYR A 153 -0.14 -0.31 12.08
C TYR A 153 -0.66 -1.51 12.86
N VAL A 154 0.18 -2.00 13.75
CA VAL A 154 -0.05 -3.26 14.43
C VAL A 154 0.34 -3.16 15.89
N MET A 155 -0.19 -4.07 16.70
CA MET A 155 0.31 -4.29 18.04
C MET A 155 1.37 -5.40 18.00
N VAL A 156 2.53 -5.14 18.59
CA VAL A 156 3.63 -6.08 18.70
C VAL A 156 3.77 -6.50 20.15
N ILE A 157 3.86 -7.80 20.38
CA ILE A 157 3.94 -8.40 21.71
C ILE A 157 5.24 -9.19 21.79
N ASN A 158 6.09 -8.85 22.75
CA ASN A 158 7.16 -9.73 23.22
C ASN A 158 6.51 -10.95 23.89
N LYS A 159 6.84 -12.15 23.44
CA LYS A 159 6.19 -13.40 23.87
C LYS A 159 6.24 -13.62 25.38
N LYS A 160 7.21 -13.03 26.10
CA LYS A 160 7.28 -13.03 27.58
C LYS A 160 6.05 -12.41 28.23
N ALA A 161 5.40 -11.44 27.58
CA ALA A 161 4.21 -10.80 28.13
C ALA A 161 3.04 -11.79 28.31
N PHE A 162 2.99 -12.88 27.54
CA PHE A 162 1.89 -13.85 27.62
C PHE A 162 1.86 -14.61 28.96
N ASP A 163 2.97 -14.67 29.69
CA ASP A 163 3.01 -15.26 31.04
C ASP A 163 2.19 -14.44 32.05
N TYR A 164 1.85 -13.20 31.68
CA TYR A 164 1.15 -12.22 32.52
C TYR A 164 -0.27 -11.92 32.04
N LEU A 165 -0.86 -12.79 31.21
CA LEU A 165 -2.24 -12.60 30.74
C LEU A 165 -3.23 -12.50 31.92
N PRO A 166 -4.22 -11.59 31.87
CA PRO A 166 -5.28 -11.54 32.87
C PRO A 166 -6.16 -12.80 32.78
N GLU A 167 -6.88 -13.11 33.87
CA GLU A 167 -7.79 -14.25 33.91
C GLU A 167 -8.85 -14.14 32.80
N GLY A 168 -9.15 -15.26 32.13
CA GLY A 168 -10.15 -15.34 31.07
C GLY A 168 -9.67 -14.95 29.67
N LEU A 169 -8.47 -14.36 29.53
CA LEU A 169 -7.85 -14.05 28.25
C LEU A 169 -6.74 -15.06 27.91
N THR A 170 -6.83 -15.71 26.75
CA THR A 170 -5.80 -16.65 26.29
C THR A 170 -4.86 -16.02 25.27
N LYS A 171 -3.69 -16.63 25.08
CA LYS A 171 -2.75 -16.26 24.00
C LYS A 171 -3.42 -16.32 22.62
N ASP A 172 -4.25 -17.34 22.40
CA ASP A 172 -4.99 -17.52 21.14
C ASP A 172 -6.02 -16.41 20.93
N ASP A 173 -6.66 -15.91 21.99
CA ASP A 173 -7.60 -14.79 21.89
C ASP A 173 -6.91 -13.53 21.36
N VAL A 174 -5.70 -13.24 21.86
CA VAL A 174 -4.90 -12.09 21.44
C VAL A 174 -4.39 -12.26 20.01
N ILE A 175 -3.79 -13.42 19.69
CA ILE A 175 -3.19 -13.67 18.37
C ILE A 175 -4.25 -13.66 17.26
N LYS A 176 -5.42 -14.26 17.52
CA LYS A 176 -6.50 -14.35 16.53
C LYS A 176 -7.44 -13.15 16.55
N GLY A 177 -7.27 -12.21 17.49
CA GLY A 177 -8.15 -11.07 17.66
C GLY A 177 -9.61 -11.46 17.92
N THR A 178 -9.85 -12.40 18.84
CA THR A 178 -11.21 -12.84 19.18
C THR A 178 -11.98 -11.73 19.89
N SER A 179 -13.28 -11.92 20.10
CA SER A 179 -14.14 -10.97 20.83
C SER A 179 -13.72 -10.76 22.30
N LYS A 180 -12.83 -11.59 22.85
CA LYS A 180 -12.26 -11.40 24.19
C LYS A 180 -11.09 -10.41 24.19
N TRP A 181 -10.46 -10.17 23.04
CA TRP A 181 -9.34 -9.23 22.92
C TRP A 181 -9.85 -7.79 22.75
N THR A 182 -10.20 -7.18 23.88
CA THR A 182 -10.79 -5.83 23.99
C THR A 182 -9.87 -4.83 24.65
N TYR A 183 -10.16 -3.54 24.53
CA TYR A 183 -9.41 -2.48 25.23
C TYR A 183 -9.46 -2.62 26.76
N ASP A 184 -10.54 -3.17 27.33
CA ASP A 184 -10.61 -3.49 28.77
C ASP A 184 -9.67 -4.64 29.14
N ALA A 185 -9.63 -5.70 28.31
CA ALA A 185 -8.70 -6.82 28.50
C ALA A 185 -7.24 -6.36 28.37
N PHE A 186 -6.97 -5.43 27.43
CA PHE A 186 -5.65 -4.82 27.29
C PHE A 186 -5.26 -3.97 28.50
N LEU A 187 -6.18 -3.16 29.05
CA LEU A 187 -5.95 -2.40 30.27
C LEU A 187 -5.67 -3.30 31.48
N ALA A 188 -6.46 -4.38 31.64
CA ALA A 188 -6.24 -5.37 32.70
C ALA A 188 -4.86 -6.04 32.57
N TRP A 189 -4.44 -6.36 31.35
CA TRP A 189 -3.12 -6.93 31.09
C TRP A 189 -1.99 -5.93 31.38
N ALA A 190 -2.13 -4.67 30.96
CA ALA A 190 -1.15 -3.61 31.25
C ALA A 190 -0.96 -3.42 32.76
N LYS A 191 -2.06 -3.43 33.53
CA LYS A 191 -2.03 -3.36 34.99
C LYS A 191 -1.31 -4.56 35.60
N LYS A 192 -1.67 -5.79 35.20
CA LYS A 192 -1.05 -7.02 35.72
C LYS A 192 0.46 -7.07 35.42
N LEU A 193 0.86 -6.69 34.20
CA LEU A 193 2.27 -6.54 33.83
C LEU A 193 3.00 -5.57 34.76
N TYR A 194 2.40 -4.41 35.04
CA TYR A 194 2.99 -3.42 35.93
C TYR A 194 3.16 -3.96 37.36
N GLU A 195 2.12 -4.60 37.91
CA GLU A 195 2.12 -5.16 39.26
C GLU A 195 3.13 -6.31 39.43
N GLU A 196 3.24 -7.22 38.46
CA GLU A 196 4.08 -8.41 38.57
C GLU A 196 5.53 -8.19 38.12
N THR A 197 5.80 -7.24 37.22
CA THR A 197 7.16 -6.93 36.75
C THR A 197 7.78 -5.72 37.45
N GLY A 198 6.99 -4.94 38.20
CA GLY A 198 7.43 -3.72 38.87
C GLY A 198 7.72 -2.54 37.93
N SER A 199 7.42 -2.64 36.63
CA SER A 199 7.65 -1.58 35.65
C SER A 199 6.60 -1.56 34.55
N ALA A 200 6.36 -0.39 33.95
CA ALA A 200 5.40 -0.23 32.87
C ALA A 200 5.93 -0.83 31.56
N LYS A 201 5.28 -1.88 31.05
CA LYS A 201 5.71 -2.62 29.86
C LYS A 201 4.92 -2.31 28.59
N VAL A 202 4.01 -1.34 28.63
CA VAL A 202 3.30 -0.85 27.44
C VAL A 202 4.02 0.38 26.88
N GLY A 203 4.21 0.44 25.56
CA GLY A 203 4.85 1.55 24.86
C GLY A 203 4.01 2.12 23.73
N PHE A 204 4.10 3.44 23.55
CA PHE A 204 3.58 4.13 22.37
C PHE A 204 4.62 5.09 21.78
N PRO A 205 4.63 5.30 20.45
CA PRO A 205 5.48 6.28 19.79
C PRO A 205 4.84 7.67 19.95
N ALA A 206 4.94 8.27 21.14
CA ALA A 206 4.33 9.55 21.50
C ALA A 206 5.36 10.70 21.57
N GLY A 207 6.55 10.51 21.02
CA GLY A 207 7.56 11.55 20.81
C GLY A 207 7.15 12.58 19.76
N PRO A 208 7.96 13.65 19.57
CA PRO A 208 7.66 14.73 18.63
C PRO A 208 7.45 14.31 17.17
N LYS A 209 8.08 13.21 16.73
CA LYS A 209 7.89 12.59 15.40
C LYS A 209 7.16 11.24 15.50
N GLY A 210 6.59 10.97 16.66
CA GLY A 210 5.79 9.80 16.96
C GLY A 210 4.47 9.78 16.20
N LEU A 211 3.85 8.60 16.15
CA LEU A 211 2.58 8.37 15.45
C LEU A 211 1.41 8.19 16.40
N PHE A 212 1.54 8.57 17.68
CA PHE A 212 0.44 8.42 18.64
C PHE A 212 -0.85 9.13 18.21
N VAL A 213 -0.77 10.25 17.49
CA VAL A 213 -1.95 10.91 16.90
C VAL A 213 -2.73 10.01 15.93
N ARG A 214 -2.02 9.10 15.23
CA ARG A 214 -2.63 8.09 14.36
C ARG A 214 -3.32 7.00 15.19
N PHE A 215 -2.76 6.62 16.34
CA PHE A 215 -3.43 5.72 17.28
C PHE A 215 -4.75 6.34 17.79
N LEU A 216 -4.73 7.59 18.22
CA LEU A 216 -5.94 8.28 18.69
C LEU A 216 -7.04 8.28 17.62
N HIS A 217 -6.77 8.89 16.46
CA HIS A 217 -7.82 9.10 15.45
C HIS A 217 -8.13 7.86 14.62
N GLY A 218 -7.17 6.97 14.41
CA GLY A 218 -7.35 5.81 13.55
C GLY A 218 -7.70 4.51 14.25
N TYR A 219 -7.61 4.47 15.59
CA TYR A 219 -7.84 3.26 16.39
C TYR A 219 -8.85 3.53 17.50
N LEU A 220 -8.52 4.40 18.46
CA LEU A 220 -9.38 4.62 19.62
C LEU A 220 -10.73 5.24 19.23
N TYR A 221 -10.71 6.37 18.51
CA TYR A 221 -11.95 7.04 18.10
C TYR A 221 -12.89 6.10 17.32
N PRO A 222 -12.45 5.43 16.23
CA PRO A 222 -13.29 4.49 15.52
C PRO A 222 -13.80 3.34 16.40
N ALA A 223 -12.96 2.77 17.27
CA ALA A 223 -13.34 1.64 18.12
C ALA A 223 -14.37 2.00 19.21
N PHE A 224 -14.34 3.23 19.73
CA PHE A 224 -15.25 3.70 20.77
C PHE A 224 -16.48 4.44 20.23
N THR A 225 -16.31 5.29 19.22
CA THR A 225 -17.37 6.19 18.73
C THR A 225 -17.95 5.76 17.38
N GLY A 226 -17.28 4.83 16.68
CA GLY A 226 -17.65 4.41 15.32
C GLY A 226 -17.26 5.42 14.25
N ALA A 227 -16.53 6.49 14.61
CA ALA A 227 -16.14 7.54 13.69
C ALA A 227 -14.70 8.00 13.91
N GLN A 228 -14.02 8.35 12.82
CA GLN A 228 -12.65 8.87 12.83
C GLN A 228 -12.57 10.39 13.10
N VAL A 229 -13.55 11.14 12.59
CA VAL A 229 -13.57 12.62 12.60
C VAL A 229 -14.93 13.22 13.01
N LYS A 230 -15.80 12.41 13.62
CA LYS A 230 -17.09 12.84 14.17
C LYS A 230 -17.21 12.35 15.61
N ASN A 231 -18.23 12.83 16.33
CA ASN A 231 -18.55 12.41 17.70
C ASN A 231 -17.43 12.71 18.72
N PHE A 232 -16.65 13.77 18.48
CA PHE A 232 -15.53 14.18 19.34
C PHE A 232 -15.95 14.52 20.78
N ASP A 233 -17.18 15.03 20.94
CA ASP A 233 -17.79 15.48 22.19
C ASP A 233 -18.88 14.52 22.71
N SER A 234 -18.92 13.28 22.20
CA SER A 234 -19.90 12.27 22.61
C SER A 234 -19.55 11.61 23.96
N ASP A 235 -20.55 11.06 24.64
CA ASP A 235 -20.35 10.25 25.85
C ASP A 235 -19.42 9.04 25.62
N ASP A 236 -19.46 8.46 24.41
CA ASP A 236 -18.57 7.38 24.01
C ASP A 236 -17.11 7.86 23.90
N ALA A 237 -16.88 9.10 23.44
CA ALA A 237 -15.55 9.72 23.44
C ALA A 237 -15.07 10.04 24.87
N VAL A 238 -15.95 10.47 25.77
CA VAL A 238 -15.60 10.67 27.19
C VAL A 238 -15.08 9.37 27.81
N LYS A 239 -15.80 8.25 27.63
CA LYS A 239 -15.37 6.92 28.11
C LYS A 239 -14.02 6.50 27.52
N MET A 240 -13.79 6.77 26.24
CA MET A 240 -12.51 6.51 25.57
C MET A 240 -11.36 7.28 26.23
N TRP A 241 -11.57 8.57 26.53
CA TRP A 241 -10.56 9.41 27.19
C TRP A 241 -10.33 8.98 28.65
N GLU A 242 -11.37 8.58 29.38
CA GLU A 242 -11.25 7.99 30.72
C GLU A 242 -10.44 6.70 30.70
N TRP A 243 -10.74 5.80 29.77
CA TRP A 243 -9.96 4.58 29.55
C TRP A 243 -8.49 4.89 29.22
N LEU A 244 -8.23 5.87 28.34
CA LEU A 244 -6.86 6.22 27.95
C LEU A 244 -6.07 6.81 29.13
N LYS A 245 -6.69 7.68 29.93
CA LYS A 245 -6.08 8.20 31.17
C LYS A 245 -5.71 7.07 32.13
N GLU A 246 -6.55 6.04 32.20
CA GLU A 246 -6.33 4.89 33.07
C GLU A 246 -5.23 3.99 32.54
N LEU A 247 -5.20 3.71 31.23
CA LEU A 247 -4.10 3.00 30.59
C LEU A 247 -2.76 3.74 30.77
N TRP A 248 -2.74 5.07 30.68
CA TRP A 248 -1.52 5.85 30.71
C TRP A 248 -0.72 5.71 32.01
N LYS A 249 -1.39 5.31 33.11
CA LYS A 249 -0.73 4.97 34.38
C LYS A 249 0.20 3.76 34.26
N TYR A 250 0.00 2.92 33.24
CA TYR A 250 0.74 1.69 32.96
C TYR A 250 1.54 1.75 31.65
N VAL A 251 1.59 2.93 31.00
CA VAL A 251 2.43 3.20 29.83
C VAL A 251 3.81 3.65 30.29
N HIS A 252 4.85 3.14 29.64
CA HIS A 252 6.23 3.49 29.95
C HIS A 252 6.43 5.00 29.78
N PRO A 253 6.95 5.73 30.80
CA PRO A 253 6.98 7.19 30.80
C PRO A 253 7.79 7.78 29.63
N SER A 254 8.83 7.09 29.17
CA SER A 254 9.62 7.49 28.00
C SER A 254 8.87 7.40 26.66
N SER A 255 7.63 6.89 26.62
CA SER A 255 6.80 6.90 25.41
C SER A 255 6.64 8.30 24.82
N THR A 256 6.60 9.33 25.67
CA THR A 256 6.53 10.75 25.24
C THR A 256 7.81 11.28 24.59
N THR A 257 8.88 10.48 24.56
CA THR A 257 10.16 10.79 23.91
C THR A 257 10.48 9.88 22.74
N TRP A 258 9.80 8.74 22.60
CA TRP A 258 10.07 7.78 21.54
C TRP A 258 9.26 8.09 20.29
N ASP A 259 9.95 8.21 19.17
CA ASP A 259 9.31 8.41 17.87
C ASP A 259 8.93 7.07 17.21
N ALA A 260 9.60 5.97 17.56
CA ALA A 260 9.39 4.64 16.99
C ALA A 260 9.56 3.56 18.06
N MET A 261 8.95 2.39 17.82
CA MET A 261 8.89 1.33 18.83
C MET A 261 9.86 0.16 18.65
N ALA A 262 10.62 0.10 17.55
CA ALA A 262 11.61 -0.97 17.37
C ALA A 262 12.65 -1.02 18.50
N ASP A 263 13.32 0.09 18.81
CA ASP A 263 14.39 0.08 19.82
C ASP A 263 13.88 -0.23 21.24
N PRO A 264 12.76 0.36 21.72
CA PRO A 264 12.26 0.01 23.05
C PRO A 264 11.79 -1.44 23.16
N LEU A 265 11.30 -2.04 22.06
CA LEU A 265 11.01 -3.48 22.00
C LEU A 265 12.31 -4.30 22.10
N LEU A 266 13.33 -3.96 21.31
CA LEU A 266 14.62 -4.67 21.29
C LEU A 266 15.35 -4.62 22.63
N ARG A 267 15.28 -3.48 23.32
CA ARG A 267 15.83 -3.26 24.67
C ARG A 267 15.00 -3.90 25.78
N GLU A 268 13.81 -4.41 25.46
CA GLU A 268 12.84 -4.94 26.43
C GLU A 268 12.38 -3.92 27.51
N ASP A 269 12.54 -2.62 27.21
CA ASP A 269 11.96 -1.53 27.99
C ASP A 269 10.42 -1.66 27.97
N VAL A 270 9.89 -2.03 26.79
CA VAL A 270 8.47 -2.34 26.58
C VAL A 270 8.30 -3.74 26.00
N TRP A 271 7.21 -4.40 26.36
CA TRP A 271 6.84 -5.74 25.87
C TRP A 271 5.57 -5.72 25.03
N ILE A 272 4.72 -4.70 25.16
CA ILE A 272 3.57 -4.50 24.28
C ILE A 272 3.70 -3.10 23.68
N ALA A 273 3.76 -3.02 22.36
CA ALA A 273 3.87 -1.75 21.65
C ALA A 273 2.88 -1.68 20.49
N TRP A 274 2.48 -0.47 20.13
CA TRP A 274 1.75 -0.20 18.89
C TRP A 274 2.57 0.75 18.02
N ASP A 275 2.73 0.43 16.74
CA ASP A 275 3.38 1.34 15.77
C ASP A 275 3.11 0.91 14.32
N HIS A 276 3.55 1.73 13.37
CA HIS A 276 3.54 1.41 11.95
C HIS A 276 4.43 0.21 11.64
N THR A 277 4.00 -0.68 10.76
CA THR A 277 4.75 -1.90 10.39
C THR A 277 6.20 -1.60 9.96
N ALA A 278 6.42 -0.52 9.19
CA ALA A 278 7.77 -0.10 8.80
C ALA A 278 8.67 0.32 9.99
N ARG A 279 8.09 0.84 11.09
CA ARG A 279 8.82 1.30 12.29
C ARG A 279 9.09 0.18 13.30
N ILE A 280 8.43 -0.97 13.15
CA ILE A 280 8.67 -2.17 13.99
C ILE A 280 9.35 -3.30 13.23
N LYS A 281 9.48 -3.20 11.90
CA LYS A 281 10.13 -4.20 11.04
C LYS A 281 11.48 -4.63 11.59
N ASP A 282 12.31 -3.67 11.97
CA ASP A 282 13.67 -3.92 12.45
C ASP A 282 13.69 -4.79 13.72
N ALA A 283 12.75 -4.58 14.65
CA ALA A 283 12.65 -5.42 15.85
C ALA A 283 12.30 -6.88 15.50
N ILE A 284 11.34 -7.08 14.61
CA ILE A 284 10.94 -8.43 14.17
C ILE A 284 12.04 -9.10 13.35
N VAL A 285 12.77 -8.35 12.51
CA VAL A 285 13.89 -8.88 11.71
C VAL A 285 15.05 -9.32 12.60
N GLN A 286 15.40 -8.54 13.61
CA GLN A 286 16.53 -8.86 14.49
C GLN A 286 16.21 -9.97 15.50
N ARG A 287 14.97 -10.02 16.02
CA ARG A 287 14.56 -11.00 17.05
C ARG A 287 13.20 -11.65 16.70
N PRO A 288 13.09 -12.38 15.57
CA PRO A 288 11.80 -12.92 15.08
C PRO A 288 11.18 -13.93 16.03
N ASP A 289 11.99 -14.62 16.84
CA ASP A 289 11.50 -15.61 17.80
C ASP A 289 10.93 -14.99 19.07
N ASP A 290 11.23 -13.72 19.36
CA ASP A 290 10.82 -13.06 20.60
C ASP A 290 9.49 -12.31 20.45
N PHE A 291 9.14 -11.92 19.23
CA PHE A 291 7.99 -11.07 18.97
C PHE A 291 6.88 -11.78 18.20
N ILE A 292 5.66 -11.33 18.39
CA ILE A 292 4.52 -11.66 17.56
C ILE A 292 3.74 -10.39 17.25
N VAL A 293 3.20 -10.33 16.04
CA VAL A 293 2.35 -9.25 15.57
C VAL A 293 0.91 -9.71 15.68
N VAL A 294 0.06 -8.91 16.32
CA VAL A 294 -1.33 -9.28 16.61
C VAL A 294 -2.29 -8.15 16.21
N PRO A 295 -3.58 -8.47 16.01
CA PRO A 295 -4.62 -7.44 15.87
C PRO A 295 -4.64 -6.49 17.08
N VAL A 296 -4.89 -5.20 16.83
CA VAL A 296 -5.20 -4.23 17.90
C VAL A 296 -6.50 -4.59 18.62
N PRO A 297 -6.72 -4.26 19.91
CA PRO A 297 -7.93 -4.64 20.64
C PRO A 297 -9.24 -4.07 20.06
N ALA A 298 -10.36 -4.74 20.30
CA ALA A 298 -11.69 -4.22 19.96
C ALA A 298 -12.21 -3.23 21.01
N GLY A 299 -12.94 -2.22 20.54
CA GLY A 299 -13.76 -1.34 21.37
C GLY A 299 -15.25 -1.62 21.21
N PRO A 300 -16.11 -0.83 21.89
CA PRO A 300 -17.57 -1.01 21.89
C PRO A 300 -18.25 -1.00 20.52
N LYS A 301 -17.64 -0.38 19.50
CA LYS A 301 -18.19 -0.32 18.13
C LYS A 301 -17.55 -1.32 17.19
N GLY A 302 -16.42 -1.92 17.59
CA GLY A 302 -15.62 -2.83 16.79
C GLY A 302 -14.13 -2.53 16.89
N ARG A 303 -13.35 -3.14 16.00
CA ARG A 303 -11.89 -3.07 15.96
C ARG A 303 -11.45 -2.00 14.98
N GLY A 304 -11.28 -0.79 15.48
CA GLY A 304 -10.76 0.35 14.72
C GLY A 304 -9.29 0.16 14.35
N PHE A 305 -8.96 0.21 13.06
CA PHE A 305 -7.56 0.26 12.62
C PHE A 305 -7.38 1.03 11.32
N ILE A 306 -6.20 1.62 11.15
CA ILE A 306 -5.83 2.30 9.91
C ILE A 306 -5.45 1.28 8.85
N LEU A 307 -6.07 1.40 7.67
CA LEU A 307 -5.63 0.70 6.47
C LEU A 307 -5.19 1.72 5.41
N VAL A 308 -3.93 1.66 5.03
CA VAL A 308 -3.41 2.41 3.88
C VAL A 308 -3.54 1.53 2.67
N ILE A 309 -4.27 1.99 1.65
CA ILE A 309 -4.50 1.26 0.40
C ILE A 309 -3.93 2.10 -0.73
N ALA A 310 -2.93 1.57 -1.42
CA ALA A 310 -2.51 2.05 -2.72
C ALA A 310 -3.23 1.23 -3.81
N GLY A 311 -3.76 1.94 -4.79
CA GLY A 311 -4.44 1.37 -5.94
C GLY A 311 -3.72 1.69 -7.24
N LEU A 312 -3.97 0.87 -8.26
CA LEU A 312 -3.58 1.14 -9.64
C LEU A 312 -4.84 1.44 -10.46
N ALA A 313 -4.87 2.62 -11.08
CA ALA A 313 -5.99 3.09 -11.90
C ALA A 313 -5.52 3.43 -13.32
N ILE A 314 -6.48 3.51 -14.25
CA ILE A 314 -6.25 3.98 -15.62
C ILE A 314 -7.06 5.28 -15.77
N PRO A 315 -6.44 6.42 -16.14
CA PRO A 315 -7.19 7.63 -16.42
C PRO A 315 -8.16 7.43 -17.59
N LYS A 316 -9.26 8.18 -17.58
CA LYS A 316 -10.25 8.11 -18.66
C LYS A 316 -9.63 8.63 -19.96
N GLY A 317 -9.82 7.90 -21.06
CA GLY A 317 -9.19 8.29 -22.33
C GLY A 317 -7.66 8.13 -22.38
N ALA A 318 -7.06 7.44 -21.41
CA ALA A 318 -5.64 7.10 -21.43
C ALA A 318 -5.23 6.35 -22.72
N PRO A 319 -4.02 6.60 -23.25
CA PRO A 319 -3.51 5.87 -24.40
C PRO A 319 -3.11 4.44 -24.00
N ASN A 320 -3.20 3.51 -24.96
CA ASN A 320 -2.68 2.13 -24.80
C ASN A 320 -3.23 1.38 -23.56
N GLN A 321 -4.54 1.48 -23.31
CA GLN A 321 -5.14 0.94 -22.08
C GLN A 321 -4.95 -0.58 -21.90
N ASP A 322 -4.87 -1.36 -22.99
CA ASP A 322 -4.58 -2.80 -22.89
C ASP A 322 -3.16 -3.06 -22.36
N GLN A 323 -2.18 -2.24 -22.76
CA GLN A 323 -0.82 -2.30 -22.26
C GLN A 323 -0.73 -1.79 -20.82
N ALA A 324 -1.50 -0.75 -20.48
CA ALA A 324 -1.67 -0.29 -19.10
C ALA A 324 -2.23 -1.40 -18.21
N TRP A 325 -3.27 -2.11 -18.68
CA TRP A 325 -3.86 -3.25 -17.97
C TRP A 325 -2.86 -4.40 -17.78
N LYS A 326 -2.00 -4.68 -18.76
CA LYS A 326 -0.91 -5.66 -18.61
C LYS A 326 0.09 -5.27 -17.52
N LEU A 327 0.38 -3.98 -17.35
CA LEU A 327 1.22 -3.51 -16.25
C LEU A 327 0.50 -3.71 -14.90
N ILE A 328 -0.80 -3.41 -14.81
CA ILE A 328 -1.60 -3.66 -13.60
C ILE A 328 -1.64 -5.15 -13.27
N ASP A 329 -1.87 -6.01 -14.26
CA ASP A 329 -1.78 -7.47 -14.12
C ASP A 329 -0.43 -7.87 -13.51
N TYR A 330 0.67 -7.42 -14.11
CA TYR A 330 2.03 -7.72 -13.64
C TYR A 330 2.29 -7.27 -12.19
N LEU A 331 1.95 -6.03 -11.85
CA LEU A 331 2.18 -5.42 -10.53
C LEU A 331 1.35 -6.06 -9.42
N THR A 332 0.24 -6.71 -9.77
CA THR A 332 -0.68 -7.35 -8.82
C THR A 332 -0.53 -8.88 -8.79
N ARG A 333 0.51 -9.42 -9.43
CA ARG A 333 0.86 -10.84 -9.25
C ARG A 333 1.34 -11.09 -7.82
N PRO A 334 1.01 -12.25 -7.23
CA PRO A 334 1.46 -12.61 -5.90
C PRO A 334 2.97 -12.49 -5.70
N GLU A 335 3.76 -12.99 -6.65
CA GLU A 335 5.23 -12.93 -6.63
C GLU A 335 5.77 -11.50 -6.76
N THR A 336 5.15 -10.66 -7.58
CA THR A 336 5.54 -9.25 -7.73
C THR A 336 5.28 -8.50 -6.43
N GLN A 337 4.13 -8.73 -5.79
CA GLN A 337 3.81 -8.11 -4.50
C GLN A 337 4.71 -8.62 -3.36
N VAL A 338 5.17 -9.87 -3.39
CA VAL A 338 6.17 -10.36 -2.43
C VAL A 338 7.51 -9.63 -2.61
N LYS A 339 7.97 -9.42 -3.86
CA LYS A 339 9.18 -8.61 -4.11
C LYS A 339 9.04 -7.18 -3.57
N VAL A 340 7.86 -6.57 -3.75
CA VAL A 340 7.55 -5.24 -3.20
C VAL A 340 7.60 -5.26 -1.66
N LEU A 341 7.04 -6.28 -1.01
CA LEU A 341 7.12 -6.44 0.45
C LEU A 341 8.57 -6.55 0.94
N GLU A 342 9.40 -7.33 0.26
CA GLU A 342 10.81 -7.53 0.65
C GLU A 342 11.63 -6.24 0.53
N LYS A 343 11.45 -5.52 -0.58
CA LYS A 343 12.26 -4.34 -0.93
C LYS A 343 11.75 -3.05 -0.30
N VAL A 344 10.44 -2.89 -0.19
CA VAL A 344 9.79 -1.63 0.18
C VAL A 344 9.00 -1.74 1.49
N GLY A 345 8.52 -2.93 1.85
CA GLY A 345 7.77 -3.14 3.09
C GLY A 345 6.25 -2.90 3.00
N PHE A 346 5.72 -2.66 1.79
CA PHE A 346 4.28 -2.70 1.57
C PHE A 346 3.77 -4.14 1.46
N PHE A 347 2.61 -4.41 2.04
CA PHE A 347 2.01 -5.73 2.11
C PHE A 347 1.19 -6.05 0.85
N PRO A 348 1.22 -7.31 0.39
CA PRO A 348 0.39 -7.78 -0.72
C PRO A 348 -1.11 -7.56 -0.48
N THR A 349 -1.85 -7.37 -1.57
CA THR A 349 -3.33 -7.24 -1.58
C THR A 349 -4.04 -8.48 -2.06
N VAL A 350 -3.30 -9.49 -2.55
CA VAL A 350 -3.86 -10.76 -3.03
C VAL A 350 -3.55 -11.89 -2.06
N SER A 351 -4.56 -12.67 -1.70
CA SER A 351 -4.44 -13.75 -0.70
C SER A 351 -3.40 -14.80 -1.07
N GLU A 352 -3.20 -15.05 -2.37
CA GLU A 352 -2.23 -16.01 -2.89
C GLU A 352 -0.78 -15.63 -2.54
N ALA A 353 -0.50 -14.36 -2.23
CA ALA A 353 0.84 -13.91 -1.88
C ALA A 353 1.29 -14.44 -0.51
N THR A 354 0.39 -14.64 0.45
CA THR A 354 0.72 -15.15 1.79
C THR A 354 1.46 -16.49 1.74
N GLY A 355 1.07 -17.38 0.82
CA GLY A 355 1.75 -18.67 0.60
C GLY A 355 3.13 -18.56 -0.04
N LYS A 356 3.49 -17.39 -0.58
CA LYS A 356 4.77 -17.12 -1.25
C LYS A 356 5.75 -16.29 -0.42
N ILE A 357 5.33 -15.74 0.72
CA ILE A 357 6.21 -14.99 1.61
C ILE A 357 7.18 -15.97 2.28
N PRO A 358 8.51 -15.75 2.17
CA PRO A 358 9.49 -16.59 2.84
C PRO A 358 9.28 -16.64 4.36
N SER A 359 9.62 -17.76 4.99
CA SER A 359 9.64 -17.87 6.45
C SER A 359 10.55 -16.80 7.07
N GLY A 360 10.16 -16.25 8.21
CA GLY A 360 10.93 -15.25 8.95
C GLY A 360 10.10 -14.02 9.28
N ALA A 361 10.77 -12.91 9.53
CA ALA A 361 10.16 -11.68 10.06
C ALA A 361 9.03 -11.10 9.19
N LEU A 362 9.20 -11.13 7.85
CA LEU A 362 8.17 -10.65 6.93
C LEU A 362 6.90 -11.49 6.98
N LYS A 363 7.04 -12.81 7.19
CA LYS A 363 5.89 -13.70 7.38
C LYS A 363 5.16 -13.41 8.70
N ILE A 364 5.89 -13.19 9.79
CA ILE A 364 5.30 -12.80 11.09
C ILE A 364 4.48 -11.51 10.94
N LEU A 365 5.04 -10.51 10.26
CA LEU A 365 4.34 -9.26 9.97
C LEU A 365 3.10 -9.49 9.12
N ALA A 366 3.23 -10.22 8.01
CA ALA A 366 2.13 -10.44 7.08
C ALA A 366 0.99 -11.25 7.71
N GLU A 367 1.29 -12.25 8.53
CA GLU A 367 0.29 -13.03 9.26
C GLU A 367 -0.46 -12.16 10.26
N GLY A 368 0.22 -11.30 11.02
CA GLY A 368 -0.41 -10.37 11.96
C GLY A 368 -1.28 -9.32 11.27
N VAL A 369 -0.81 -8.75 10.16
CA VAL A 369 -1.59 -7.84 9.32
C VAL A 369 -2.82 -8.54 8.75
N ASN A 370 -2.65 -9.75 8.21
CA ASN A 370 -3.75 -10.54 7.67
C ASN A 370 -4.80 -10.91 8.74
N ALA A 371 -4.34 -11.28 9.93
CA ALA A 371 -5.21 -11.55 11.08
C ALA A 371 -6.05 -10.31 11.44
N GLN A 372 -5.45 -9.11 11.46
CA GLN A 372 -6.16 -7.86 11.75
C GLN A 372 -7.24 -7.56 10.71
N VAL A 373 -6.89 -7.56 9.42
CA VAL A 373 -7.84 -7.22 8.34
C VAL A 373 -8.94 -8.26 8.13
N SER A 374 -8.73 -9.48 8.64
CA SER A 374 -9.69 -10.59 8.53
C SER A 374 -10.63 -10.71 9.74
N THR A 375 -10.47 -9.85 10.76
CA THR A 375 -11.37 -9.87 11.93
C THR A 375 -12.82 -9.52 11.54
N PRO A 376 -13.83 -10.22 12.08
CA PRO A 376 -15.23 -9.99 11.71
C PRO A 376 -15.77 -8.65 12.22
N ASP A 377 -15.12 -8.07 13.24
CA ASP A 377 -15.43 -6.77 13.84
C ASP A 377 -14.55 -5.64 13.30
N ALA A 378 -13.86 -5.85 12.17
CA ALA A 378 -13.00 -4.86 11.53
C ALA A 378 -13.74 -3.55 11.21
N LEU A 379 -13.23 -2.43 11.73
CA LEU A 379 -13.63 -1.08 11.39
C LEU A 379 -12.44 -0.35 10.76
N VAL A 380 -12.42 -0.28 9.43
CA VAL A 380 -11.34 0.37 8.70
C VAL A 380 -11.44 1.89 8.81
N ALA A 381 -10.38 2.51 9.30
CA ALA A 381 -10.12 3.94 9.20
C ALA A 381 -9.16 4.18 8.02
N LEU A 382 -9.62 4.89 7.00
CA LEU A 382 -8.76 5.33 5.92
C LEU A 382 -8.00 6.59 6.35
N ILE A 383 -6.77 6.75 5.90
CA ILE A 383 -6.09 8.04 6.07
C ILE A 383 -6.82 9.04 5.17
N PRO A 384 -7.40 10.13 5.72
CA PRO A 384 -8.06 11.12 4.90
C PRO A 384 -7.07 11.69 3.90
N SER A 385 -7.44 11.71 2.62
CA SER A 385 -6.71 12.47 1.62
C SER A 385 -7.08 13.94 1.79
N LEU A 386 -6.07 14.79 1.93
CA LEU A 386 -6.25 16.23 1.91
C LEU A 386 -6.15 16.80 0.48
N GLY A 387 -6.11 15.93 -0.53
CA GLY A 387 -5.96 16.30 -1.93
C GLY A 387 -4.70 17.16 -2.13
N PRO A 388 -4.83 18.36 -2.72
CA PRO A 388 -3.71 19.30 -2.89
C PRO A 388 -3.01 19.70 -1.58
N LYS A 389 -3.66 19.59 -0.41
CA LYS A 389 -3.06 19.88 0.90
C LYS A 389 -2.36 18.66 1.53
N GLY A 390 -2.17 17.59 0.75
CA GLY A 390 -1.47 16.39 1.20
C GLY A 390 0.01 16.67 1.43
N GLY A 391 0.41 16.81 2.70
CA GLY A 391 1.77 17.15 3.11
C GLY A 391 1.87 18.42 3.96
N ASP A 392 0.78 19.20 4.05
CA ASP A 392 0.66 20.36 4.94
C ASP A 392 0.36 19.91 6.38
N PHE A 393 1.35 19.34 7.09
CA PHE A 393 1.25 19.08 8.53
C PHE A 393 2.61 18.97 9.22
#